data_AF-A0A835M364-F1
#
_entry.id   AF-A0A835M364-F1
#
_cell.length_a   1.000
_cell.length_b   1.000
_cell.length_c   1.000
_cell.angle_alpha   90.00
_cell.angle_beta   90.00
_cell.angle_gamma   90.00
#
_symmetry.space_group_name_H-M   'P 1'
#
loop_
_entity.id
_entity.type
_entity.pdbx_description
1 polymer ?
#
loop_
_entity_poly.entity_id
_entity_poly.type
_entity_poly.pdbx_seq_one_letter_code
_entity_poly.pdbx_strand_id
1 'polypeptide(L)'
;SPRVGRAVMTAAAKHLTPVTLELGGKCPAVIDSLVNSMDIKLKNIGDSIDFINSRPKPLALYIFTNNAALKTRMISETSSGCLYLIDTIPFGGVGQSGFGRYHGKFSFDTFSHEKPVIRRGFFPDLWFGYPPWTAHRLDLIRAALDFDYLRFLLLVFGWNRT
;
A
#
# COMPACT_ATOMS: atom_id res chain seq x y z
N SER A 1 1.74 -13.80 -21.95
CA SER A 1 1.59 -15.22 -21.55
C SER A 1 2.30 -15.46 -20.22
N PRO A 2 1.60 -15.85 -19.14
CA PRO A 2 2.17 -16.01 -17.79
C PRO A 2 3.30 -17.04 -17.70
N ARG A 3 3.26 -18.06 -18.56
CA ARG A 3 4.25 -19.17 -18.57
C ARG A 3 5.65 -18.68 -18.94
N VAL A 4 5.74 -17.74 -19.88
CA VAL A 4 7.02 -17.17 -20.33
C VAL A 4 7.60 -16.24 -19.27
N GLY A 5 6.77 -15.39 -18.65
CA GLY A 5 7.22 -14.52 -17.57
C GLY A 5 7.74 -15.29 -16.36
N ARG A 6 7.07 -16.39 -15.97
CA ARG A 6 7.56 -17.26 -14.88
C ARG A 6 8.93 -17.89 -15.22
N ALA A 7 9.14 -18.32 -16.47
CA ALA A 7 10.43 -18.87 -16.89
C ALA A 7 11.56 -17.83 -16.83
N VAL A 8 11.31 -16.62 -17.35
CA VAL A 8 12.28 -15.51 -17.33
C VAL A 8 12.58 -15.06 -15.90
N MET A 9 11.56 -14.94 -15.04
CA MET A 9 11.75 -14.55 -13.65
C MET A 9 12.52 -15.61 -12.85
N THR A 10 12.29 -16.90 -13.12
CA THR A 10 13.03 -18.01 -12.50
C THR A 10 14.50 -17.99 -12.90
N ALA A 11 14.81 -17.65 -14.16
CA ALA A 11 16.18 -17.50 -14.64
C ALA A 11 16.87 -16.28 -14.02
N ALA A 12 16.17 -15.14 -13.94
CA ALA A 12 16.71 -13.90 -13.35
C ALA A 12 16.99 -14.01 -11.85
N ALA A 13 16.09 -14.68 -11.10
CA ALA A 13 16.24 -14.90 -9.67
C ALA A 13 17.54 -15.66 -9.31
N LYS A 14 18.00 -16.57 -10.17
CA LYS A 14 19.26 -17.31 -9.96
C LYS A 14 20.50 -16.41 -9.98
N HIS A 15 20.43 -15.28 -10.66
CA HIS A 15 21.56 -14.37 -10.86
C HIS A 15 21.37 -13.02 -10.16
N LEU A 16 20.31 -12.89 -9.34
CA LEU A 16 19.90 -11.62 -8.72
C LEU A 16 19.80 -10.48 -9.74
N THR A 17 19.51 -10.79 -11.01
CA THR A 17 19.43 -9.79 -12.07
C THR A 17 18.07 -9.09 -11.98
N PRO A 18 18.05 -7.75 -11.83
CA PRO A 18 16.80 -7.01 -11.85
C PRO A 18 16.21 -7.11 -13.27
N VAL A 19 15.02 -7.71 -13.38
CA VAL A 19 14.29 -7.81 -14.65
C VAL A 19 12.90 -7.22 -14.50
N THR A 20 12.55 -6.29 -15.39
CA THR A 20 11.20 -5.72 -15.48
C THR A 20 10.41 -6.52 -16.51
N LEU A 21 9.54 -7.41 -16.02
CA LEU A 21 8.66 -8.22 -16.86
C LEU A 21 7.29 -7.55 -16.97
N GLU A 22 7.11 -6.76 -18.01
CA GLU A 22 5.82 -6.24 -18.45
C GLU A 22 4.96 -7.40 -18.98
N LEU A 23 4.29 -8.12 -18.07
CA LEU A 23 3.46 -9.28 -18.37
C LEU A 23 2.12 -8.86 -19.01
N GLY A 24 2.19 -8.35 -20.24
CA GLY A 24 1.07 -8.30 -21.17
C GLY A 24 0.03 -7.19 -20.93
N GLY A 25 0.00 -6.24 -21.87
CA GLY A 25 -1.24 -6.00 -22.62
C GLY A 25 -2.22 -4.96 -22.10
N LYS A 26 -1.85 -4.11 -21.13
CA LYS A 26 -2.62 -2.88 -20.90
C LYS A 26 -1.83 -1.71 -21.44
N CYS A 27 -2.19 -1.27 -22.65
CA CYS A 27 -1.65 -0.07 -23.25
C CYS A 27 -1.72 1.08 -22.24
N PRO A 28 -0.63 1.83 -22.03
CA PRO A 28 -0.67 3.01 -21.19
C PRO A 28 -1.76 3.95 -21.71
N ALA A 29 -2.65 4.40 -20.83
CA ALA A 29 -3.59 5.45 -21.16
C ALA A 29 -2.79 6.76 -21.21
N VAL A 30 -2.55 7.26 -22.42
CA VAL A 30 -1.90 8.54 -22.67
C VAL A 30 -2.99 9.58 -22.86
N ILE A 31 -3.06 10.56 -21.96
CA ILE A 31 -3.94 11.73 -22.12
C ILE A 31 -3.06 12.91 -22.46
N ASP A 32 -3.19 13.39 -23.68
CA ASP A 32 -2.47 14.56 -24.20
C ASP A 32 -3.44 15.42 -25.03
N SER A 33 -3.30 16.73 -24.89
CA SER A 33 -4.03 17.76 -25.65
C SER A 33 -3.56 17.90 -27.11
N LEU A 34 -2.47 17.23 -27.53
CA LEU A 34 -1.79 17.48 -28.80
C LEU A 34 -1.65 16.26 -29.75
N VAL A 35 -2.47 15.21 -29.64
CA VAL A 35 -2.24 13.96 -30.42
C VAL A 35 -3.26 13.72 -31.55
N ASN A 36 -2.77 13.12 -32.64
CA ASN A 36 -3.40 12.95 -33.95
C ASN A 36 -3.99 11.54 -34.19
N SER A 37 -5.19 11.55 -34.78
CA SER A 37 -5.89 10.53 -35.60
C SER A 37 -6.08 9.07 -35.13
N MET A 38 -5.34 8.55 -34.14
CA MET A 38 -5.54 7.20 -33.58
C MET A 38 -5.93 7.24 -32.07
N ASP A 39 -6.45 8.38 -31.61
CA ASP A 39 -6.76 8.61 -30.19
C ASP A 39 -8.25 8.81 -29.95
N ILE A 40 -8.71 8.36 -28.79
CA ILE A 40 -10.05 8.68 -28.29
C ILE A 40 -10.01 10.11 -27.74
N LYS A 41 -10.52 11.06 -28.53
CA LYS A 41 -10.62 12.46 -28.11
C LYS A 41 -11.80 12.63 -27.15
N LEU A 42 -11.49 12.90 -25.88
CA LEU A 42 -12.48 13.26 -24.86
C LEU A 42 -12.50 14.78 -24.72
N LYS A 43 -13.70 15.37 -24.64
CA LYS A 43 -13.88 16.84 -24.66
C LYS A 43 -13.61 17.47 -23.29
N ASN A 44 -13.98 16.76 -22.22
CA ASN A 44 -13.83 17.23 -20.85
C ASN A 44 -12.96 16.28 -20.02
N ILE A 45 -12.31 16.84 -18.99
CA ILE A 45 -11.48 16.04 -18.09
C ILE A 45 -12.30 15.07 -17.23
N GLY A 46 -13.56 15.40 -16.92
CA GLY A 46 -14.48 14.51 -16.21
C GLY A 46 -14.72 13.23 -17.00
N ASP A 47 -15.04 13.37 -18.29
CA ASP A 47 -15.23 12.25 -19.21
C ASP A 47 -13.97 11.36 -19.25
N SER A 48 -12.77 11.94 -19.16
CA SER A 48 -11.50 11.21 -19.10
C SER A 48 -11.33 10.39 -17.82
N ILE A 49 -11.74 10.93 -16.68
CA ILE A 49 -11.65 10.24 -15.39
C ILE A 49 -12.65 9.07 -15.36
N ASP A 50 -13.88 9.30 -15.79
CA ASP A 50 -14.92 8.26 -15.89
C ASP A 50 -14.51 7.16 -16.88
N PHE A 51 -13.88 7.55 -17.99
CA PHE A 51 -13.35 6.63 -18.98
C PHE A 51 -12.20 5.76 -18.44
N ILE A 52 -11.31 6.30 -17.61
CA ILE A 52 -10.27 5.52 -16.93
C ILE A 52 -10.90 4.58 -15.90
N ASN A 53 -11.80 5.11 -15.07
CA ASN A 53 -12.39 4.37 -13.95
C ASN A 53 -13.36 3.27 -14.39
N SER A 54 -13.98 3.40 -15.57
CA SER A 54 -14.81 2.35 -16.17
C SER A 54 -14.00 1.12 -16.63
N ARG A 55 -12.66 1.20 -16.67
CA ARG A 55 -11.79 0.11 -17.12
C ARG A 55 -11.02 -0.54 -15.97
N PRO A 56 -10.52 -1.78 -16.19
CA PRO A 56 -9.59 -2.40 -15.26
C PRO A 56 -8.37 -1.51 -15.05
N LYS A 57 -8.00 -1.29 -13.78
CA LYS A 57 -6.86 -0.45 -13.38
C LYS A 57 -5.62 -0.75 -14.24
N PRO A 58 -5.00 0.28 -14.86
CA PRO A 58 -3.80 0.13 -15.66
C PRO A 58 -2.56 -0.02 -14.77
N LEU A 59 -1.47 -0.51 -15.37
CA LEU A 59 -0.17 -0.57 -14.68
C LEU A 59 0.48 0.81 -14.63
N ALA A 60 0.49 1.53 -15.74
CA ALA A 60 0.99 2.90 -15.83
C ALA A 60 -0.09 3.86 -16.35
N LEU A 61 -0.16 5.06 -15.79
CA LEU A 61 -0.99 6.17 -16.26
C LEU A 61 -0.09 7.38 -16.51
N TYR A 62 -0.11 7.91 -17.74
CA TYR A 62 0.68 9.09 -18.10
C TYR A 62 -0.24 10.30 -18.29
N ILE A 63 0.06 11.37 -17.58
CA ILE A 63 -0.71 12.61 -17.63
C ILE A 63 0.21 13.72 -18.13
N PHE A 64 -0.12 14.31 -19.27
CA PHE A 64 0.59 15.46 -19.82
C PHE A 64 -0.26 16.71 -19.58
N THR A 65 0.13 17.53 -18.60
CA THR A 65 -0.56 18.80 -18.32
C THR A 65 0.39 19.82 -17.70
N ASN A 66 0.22 21.08 -18.08
CA ASN A 66 0.89 22.22 -17.44
C ASN A 66 0.07 22.80 -16.27
N ASN A 67 -1.14 22.28 -16.00
CA ASN A 67 -2.00 22.76 -14.92
C ASN A 67 -1.84 21.89 -13.66
N ALA A 68 -1.31 22.47 -12.58
CA ALA A 68 -1.10 21.78 -11.32
C ALA A 68 -2.40 21.28 -10.68
N ALA A 69 -3.51 22.02 -10.79
CA ALA A 69 -4.79 21.61 -10.22
C ALA A 69 -5.35 20.37 -10.94
N LEU A 70 -5.21 20.31 -12.27
CA LEU A 70 -5.64 19.14 -13.05
C LEU A 70 -4.77 17.91 -12.74
N LYS A 71 -3.46 18.10 -12.55
CA LYS A 71 -2.55 17.03 -12.13
C LYS A 71 -3.00 16.43 -10.79
N THR A 72 -3.23 17.26 -9.77
CA THR A 72 -3.68 16.79 -8.45
C THR A 72 -5.00 16.06 -8.55
N ARG A 73 -5.95 16.59 -9.31
CA ARG A 73 -7.27 16.01 -9.51
C ARG A 73 -7.20 14.62 -10.15
N MET A 74 -6.41 14.47 -11.22
CA MET A 74 -6.22 13.17 -11.88
C MET A 74 -5.58 12.15 -10.95
N ILE A 75 -4.62 12.56 -10.11
CA ILE A 75 -3.98 11.67 -9.13
C ILE A 75 -4.97 11.24 -8.03
N SER A 76 -5.85 12.13 -7.58
CA SER A 76 -6.82 11.80 -6.52
C SER A 76 -8.02 10.99 -7.00
N GLU A 77 -8.46 11.18 -8.24
CA GLU A 77 -9.69 10.57 -8.78
C GLU A 77 -9.44 9.29 -9.59
N THR A 78 -8.18 8.94 -9.88
CA THR A 78 -7.83 7.71 -10.63
C THR A 78 -6.90 6.80 -9.83
N SER A 79 -6.83 5.52 -10.20
CA SER A 79 -5.98 4.53 -9.54
C SER A 79 -5.20 3.72 -10.57
N SER A 80 -3.86 3.79 -10.49
CA SER A 80 -2.92 3.05 -11.33
C SER A 80 -1.79 2.45 -10.49
N GLY A 81 -1.01 1.55 -11.08
CA GLY A 81 0.18 0.98 -10.43
C GLY A 81 1.32 2.00 -10.28
N CYS A 82 1.56 2.78 -11.32
CA CYS A 82 2.61 3.78 -11.39
C CYS A 82 2.17 5.00 -12.22
N LEU A 83 2.68 6.19 -11.89
CA LEU A 83 2.40 7.45 -12.61
C LEU A 83 3.57 7.89 -13.49
N TYR A 84 4.81 7.48 -13.18
CA TYR A 84 6.04 7.80 -13.92
C TYR A 84 7.08 6.69 -13.67
N LEU A 85 7.86 6.26 -14.67
CA LEU A 85 8.95 5.30 -14.41
C LEU A 85 10.25 6.05 -14.03
N ILE A 86 10.67 5.93 -12.77
CA ILE A 86 11.96 6.40 -12.25
C ILE A 86 12.57 5.28 -11.40
N ASP A 87 13.89 5.07 -11.45
CA ASP A 87 14.58 3.98 -10.75
C ASP A 87 14.56 4.08 -9.20
N THR A 88 13.95 5.10 -8.61
CA THR A 88 13.89 5.27 -7.14
C THR A 88 12.52 4.96 -6.56
N ILE A 89 11.51 4.74 -7.41
CA ILE A 89 10.13 4.55 -6.97
C ILE A 89 9.69 3.09 -7.12
N PRO A 90 8.75 2.64 -6.28
CA PRO A 90 8.27 1.28 -6.35
C PRO A 90 7.52 1.07 -7.68
N PHE A 91 7.92 0.03 -8.42
CA PHE A 91 7.20 -0.40 -9.59
C PHE A 91 6.31 -1.60 -9.23
N GLY A 92 5.02 -1.48 -9.47
CA GLY A 92 4.03 -2.49 -9.09
C GLY A 92 2.64 -2.16 -9.65
N GLY A 93 1.79 -3.18 -9.74
CA GLY A 93 0.40 -3.04 -10.17
C GLY A 93 -0.57 -2.87 -9.00
N VAL A 94 -1.82 -2.54 -9.31
CA VAL A 94 -2.93 -2.50 -8.36
C VAL A 94 -4.16 -3.18 -8.98
N GLY A 95 -4.68 -4.20 -8.31
CA GLY A 95 -5.87 -4.91 -8.76
C GLY A 95 -5.59 -5.71 -10.03
N GLN A 96 -6.31 -5.39 -11.11
CA GLN A 96 -6.20 -6.15 -12.37
C GLN A 96 -4.88 -5.91 -13.11
N SER A 97 -4.03 -4.95 -12.71
CA SER A 97 -2.68 -4.78 -13.26
C SER A 97 -1.60 -5.56 -12.50
N GLY A 98 -1.94 -6.18 -11.36
CA GLY A 98 -1.02 -6.96 -10.55
C GLY A 98 -1.06 -6.57 -9.07
N PHE A 99 -0.27 -7.28 -8.26
CA PHE A 99 -0.08 -7.03 -6.84
C PHE A 99 1.41 -7.08 -6.49
N GLY A 100 1.77 -6.37 -5.42
CA GLY A 100 3.16 -6.25 -4.99
C GLY A 100 3.91 -5.16 -5.74
N ARG A 101 5.13 -4.90 -5.26
CA ARG A 101 6.04 -3.89 -5.81
C ARG A 101 7.47 -4.36 -5.69
N TYR A 102 8.31 -3.90 -6.60
CA TYR A 102 9.74 -4.13 -6.56
C TYR A 102 10.47 -2.84 -6.96
N HIS A 103 11.77 -2.95 -7.19
CA HIS A 103 12.74 -1.88 -7.48
C HIS A 103 13.44 -1.37 -6.22
N GLY A 104 14.78 -1.28 -6.26
CA GLY A 104 15.62 -0.87 -5.11
C GLY A 104 15.31 -1.63 -3.82
N LYS A 105 15.08 -0.90 -2.72
CA LYS A 105 14.71 -1.45 -1.41
C LYS A 105 13.43 -2.31 -1.48
N PHE A 106 12.47 -1.96 -2.32
CA PHE A 106 11.21 -2.68 -2.43
C PHE A 106 11.39 -4.11 -2.96
N SER A 107 12.40 -4.35 -3.80
CA SER A 107 12.76 -5.71 -4.19
C SER A 107 13.26 -6.52 -3.00
N PHE A 108 14.14 -5.92 -2.18
CA PHE A 108 14.67 -6.58 -0.99
C PHE A 108 13.55 -6.90 0.00
N ASP A 109 12.67 -5.95 0.29
CA ASP A 109 11.53 -6.14 1.19
C ASP A 109 10.58 -7.25 0.66
N THR A 110 10.30 -7.26 -0.65
CA THR A 110 9.39 -8.25 -1.27
C THR A 110 9.94 -9.68 -1.23
N PHE A 111 11.26 -9.86 -1.29
CA PHE A 111 11.89 -11.19 -1.24
C PHE A 111 12.48 -11.54 0.14
N SER A 112 12.25 -10.68 1.14
CA SER A 112 12.68 -10.91 2.53
C SER A 112 11.50 -11.23 3.42
N HIS A 113 11.74 -12.00 4.47
CA HIS A 113 10.76 -12.25 5.52
C HIS A 113 11.05 -11.36 6.72
N GLU A 114 10.18 -10.38 6.97
CA GLU A 114 10.23 -9.53 8.16
C GLU A 114 9.81 -10.34 9.40
N LYS A 115 10.79 -10.93 10.11
CA LYS A 115 10.54 -11.71 11.32
C LYS A 115 10.42 -10.79 12.54
N PRO A 116 9.24 -10.64 13.15
CA PRO A 116 9.12 -9.89 14.40
C PRO A 116 9.82 -10.66 15.53
N VAL A 117 10.70 -9.97 16.26
CA VAL A 117 11.41 -10.51 17.43
C VAL A 117 11.17 -9.61 18.63
N ILE A 118 10.54 -10.15 19.66
CA ILE A 118 10.32 -9.45 20.93
C ILE A 118 11.31 -9.99 21.95
N ARG A 119 12.07 -9.10 22.57
CA ARG A 119 12.95 -9.42 23.71
C ARG A 119 12.36 -8.76 24.96
N ARG A 120 11.99 -9.57 25.96
CA ARG A 120 11.56 -9.08 27.29
C ARG A 120 12.67 -9.28 28.31
N GLY A 121 12.88 -8.29 29.18
CA GLY A 121 13.78 -8.40 30.33
C GLY A 121 13.11 -9.08 31.52
N PHE A 122 13.88 -9.30 32.60
CA PHE A 122 13.40 -9.92 33.85
C PHE A 122 12.72 -8.94 34.82
N PHE A 123 12.38 -7.73 34.38
CA PHE A 123 11.65 -6.76 35.21
C PHE A 123 10.27 -7.33 35.60
N PRO A 124 9.74 -7.07 36.82
CA PRO A 124 8.46 -7.61 37.25
C PRO A 124 7.36 -7.34 36.21
N ASP A 125 6.73 -8.42 35.76
CA ASP A 125 5.63 -8.36 34.80
C ASP A 125 4.36 -7.77 35.45
N LEU A 126 3.39 -7.38 34.63
CA LEU A 126 2.15 -6.79 35.11
C LEU A 126 1.36 -7.82 35.93
N TRP A 127 1.33 -7.63 37.25
CA TRP A 127 0.70 -8.54 38.22
C TRP A 127 -0.79 -8.83 37.94
N PHE A 128 -1.50 -7.91 37.28
CA PHE A 128 -2.92 -8.07 36.90
C PHE A 128 -3.13 -8.78 35.55
N GLY A 129 -2.06 -9.07 34.80
CA GLY A 129 -2.13 -9.81 33.54
C GLY A 129 -2.35 -11.32 33.73
N TYR A 130 -2.14 -11.84 34.94
CA TYR A 130 -2.30 -13.26 35.27
C TYR A 130 -3.66 -13.55 35.95
N PRO A 131 -4.25 -14.73 35.72
CA PRO A 131 -5.48 -15.15 36.40
C PRO A 131 -5.29 -15.27 37.93
N PRO A 132 -6.39 -15.31 38.73
CA PRO A 132 -7.80 -15.23 38.32
C PRO A 132 -8.24 -13.79 37.95
N TRP A 133 -9.02 -13.64 36.88
CA TRP A 133 -9.50 -12.34 36.40
C TRP A 133 -10.75 -11.88 37.16
N THR A 134 -10.54 -11.17 38.27
CA THR A 134 -11.61 -10.51 39.02
C THR A 134 -12.13 -9.27 38.28
N ALA A 135 -13.33 -8.80 38.61
CA ALA A 135 -13.91 -7.59 38.00
C ALA A 135 -12.94 -6.38 38.07
N HIS A 136 -12.25 -6.21 39.19
CA HIS A 136 -11.24 -5.16 39.37
C HIS A 136 -10.03 -5.31 38.43
N ARG A 137 -9.50 -6.53 38.25
CA ARG A 137 -8.40 -6.78 37.29
C ARG A 137 -8.85 -6.55 35.85
N LEU A 138 -10.08 -6.92 35.50
CA LEU A 138 -10.65 -6.65 34.18
C LEU A 138 -10.81 -5.16 33.92
N ASP A 139 -11.24 -4.39 34.92
CA ASP A 139 -11.35 -2.94 34.78
C ASP A 139 -9.98 -2.26 34.70
N LEU A 140 -8.95 -2.78 35.38
CA LEU A 140 -7.56 -2.35 35.19
C LEU A 140 -7.06 -2.61 33.76
N ILE A 141 -7.32 -3.80 33.22
CA ILE A 141 -6.94 -4.16 31.85
C ILE A 141 -7.67 -3.26 30.85
N ARG A 142 -8.97 -3.03 31.02
CA ARG A 142 -9.76 -2.14 30.16
C ARG A 142 -9.22 -0.72 30.19
N ALA A 143 -9.01 -0.15 31.38
CA ALA A 143 -8.46 1.20 31.50
C ALA A 143 -7.06 1.33 30.87
N ALA A 144 -6.23 0.29 30.97
CA ALA A 144 -4.92 0.25 30.31
C ALA A 144 -5.02 0.17 28.78
N LEU A 145 -5.95 -0.64 28.24
CA LEU A 145 -6.16 -0.79 26.79
C LEU A 145 -6.87 0.42 26.15
N ASP A 146 -7.75 1.07 26.89
CA ASP A 146 -8.46 2.28 26.47
C ASP A 146 -7.60 3.56 26.62
N PHE A 147 -6.36 3.42 27.13
CA PHE A 147 -5.44 4.52 27.43
C PHE A 147 -6.03 5.56 28.41
N ASP A 148 -6.99 5.16 29.26
CA ASP A 148 -7.56 6.01 30.30
C ASP A 148 -6.68 5.96 31.55
N TYR A 149 -5.60 6.74 31.52
CA TYR A 149 -4.61 6.79 32.61
C TYR A 149 -5.20 7.28 33.93
N LEU A 150 -6.22 8.15 33.90
CA LEU A 150 -6.86 8.66 35.11
C LEU A 150 -7.65 7.54 35.79
N ARG A 151 -8.49 6.84 35.04
CA ARG A 151 -9.22 5.67 35.55
C ARG A 151 -8.27 4.55 35.96
N PHE A 152 -7.22 4.30 35.20
CA PHE A 152 -6.21 3.31 35.55
C PHE A 152 -5.55 3.64 36.89
N LEU A 153 -5.12 4.88 37.10
CA LEU A 153 -4.50 5.32 38.35
C LEU A 153 -5.47 5.24 39.53
N LEU A 154 -6.72 5.67 39.33
CA LEU A 154 -7.78 5.54 40.33
C LEU A 154 -8.00 4.07 40.72
N LEU A 155 -8.08 3.16 39.75
CA LEU A 155 -8.25 1.73 39.98
C LEU A 155 -7.03 1.09 40.66
N VAL A 156 -5.81 1.52 40.34
CA VAL A 156 -4.57 1.06 40.99
C VAL A 156 -4.55 1.46 42.46
N PHE A 157 -5.07 2.64 42.80
CA PHE A 157 -5.19 3.11 44.19
C PHE A 157 -6.50 2.69 44.88
N GLY A 158 -7.36 1.92 44.21
CA GLY A 158 -8.62 1.43 44.78
C GLY A 158 -9.72 2.50 44.90
N TRP A 159 -9.58 3.64 44.24
CA TRP A 159 -10.61 4.66 44.16
C TRP A 159 -11.59 4.36 43.02
N ASN A 160 -12.66 3.64 43.35
CA ASN A 160 -13.79 3.53 42.45
C ASN A 160 -14.62 4.81 42.51
N ARG A 161 -14.77 5.50 41.36
CA ARG A 161 -15.92 6.38 41.16
C ARG A 161 -17.14 5.48 40.96
N THR A 162 -18.03 5.47 41.95
CA THR A 162 -19.40 4.98 41.82
C THR A 162 -20.09 5.64 40.64
#